data_AF-A0A9E5NAP8-F1
#
_entry.id   AF-A0A9E5NAP8-F1
#
_cell.length_a   1.000
_cell.length_b   1.000
_cell.length_c   1.000
_cell.angle_alpha   90.00
_cell.angle_beta   90.00
_cell.angle_gamma   90.00
#
_symmetry.space_group_name_H-M   'P 1'
#
loop_
_entity.id
_entity.type
_entity.pdbx_description
1 polymer ?
#
loop_
_entity_poly.entity_id
_entity_poly.type
_entity_poly.pdbx_seq_one_letter_code
_entity_poly.pdbx_strand_id
1 'polypeptide(L)' 'ALGGGVEAEGEDIEIVVLPLAEAKEKVDSGEISDAKTVIALQHLVGFQGKVDP' A
#
# COMPACT_ATOMS: atom_id res chain seq x y z
N ALA A 1 4.78 -19.43 3.55
CA ALA A 1 4.33 -18.35 4.45
C ALA A 1 3.47 -17.37 3.64
N LEU A 2 2.60 -16.58 4.28
CA LEU A 2 1.75 -15.58 3.60
C LEU A 2 2.52 -14.28 3.24
N GLY A 3 3.81 -14.18 3.59
CA GLY A 3 4.69 -13.05 3.30
C GLY A 3 5.67 -13.34 2.15
N GLY A 4 6.16 -12.27 1.51
CA GLY A 4 7.04 -12.33 0.34
C GLY A 4 8.55 -12.34 0.63
N GLY A 5 8.97 -12.13 1.88
CA GLY A 5 10.37 -12.12 2.28
C GLY A 5 10.96 -13.53 2.42
N VAL A 6 12.26 -13.67 2.19
CA VAL A 6 13.00 -14.92 2.41
C VAL A 6 13.58 -14.89 3.82
N GLU A 7 13.32 -15.92 4.65
CA GLU A 7 13.78 -15.93 6.05
C GLU A 7 15.30 -15.73 6.21
N ALA A 8 16.09 -16.22 5.24
CA ALA A 8 17.54 -16.07 5.23
C ALA A 8 18.04 -14.63 4.99
N GLU A 9 17.18 -13.74 4.53
CA GLU A 9 17.51 -12.32 4.32
C GLU A 9 17.42 -11.50 5.63
N GLY A 10 16.87 -12.09 6.71
CA GLY A 10 16.83 -11.47 8.03
C GLY A 10 15.93 -10.24 8.11
N GLU A 11 14.93 -10.14 7.23
CA GLU A 11 13.97 -9.04 7.21
C GLU A 11 12.97 -9.16 8.38
N ASP A 12 12.71 -8.05 9.06
CA ASP A 12 11.69 -7.95 10.11
C ASP A 12 10.37 -7.47 9.47
N ILE A 13 9.54 -8.43 9.03
CA ILE A 13 8.30 -8.18 8.28
C ILE A 13 7.11 -8.82 8.96
N GLU A 14 6.02 -8.05 9.06
CA GLU A 14 4.71 -8.51 9.52
C GLU A 14 3.67 -8.40 8.40
N ILE A 15 2.68 -9.30 8.41
CA ILE A 15 1.54 -9.26 7.50
C ILE A 15 0.40 -8.50 8.17
N VAL A 16 -0.07 -7.43 7.50
CA VAL A 16 -1.25 -6.67 7.92
C VAL A 16 -2.34 -6.81 6.85
N VAL A 17 -3.57 -7.10 7.28
CA VAL A 17 -4.74 -7.19 6.40
C VAL A 17 -5.68 -6.04 6.69
N LEU A 18 -5.95 -5.22 5.68
CA LEU A 18 -6.80 -4.02 5.78
C LEU A 18 -7.92 -4.08 4.74
N PRO A 19 -9.11 -3.53 5.03
CA PRO A 19 -10.08 -3.19 3.99
C PRO A 19 -9.47 -2.22 2.96
N LEU A 20 -9.81 -2.38 1.68
CA LEU A 20 -9.28 -1.53 0.61
C LEU A 20 -9.58 -0.03 0.84
N ALA A 21 -10.75 0.29 1.41
CA ALA A 21 -11.13 1.67 1.75
C ALA A 21 -10.19 2.28 2.82
N GLU A 22 -9.85 1.51 3.86
CA GLU A 22 -8.92 1.97 4.90
C GLU A 22 -7.50 2.16 4.35
N ALA A 23 -7.04 1.22 3.50
CA ALA A 23 -5.75 1.38 2.83
C ALA A 23 -5.69 2.66 1.96
N LYS A 24 -6.80 3.02 1.31
CA LYS A 24 -6.91 4.28 0.56
C LYS A 24 -6.82 5.50 1.49
N GLU A 25 -7.53 5.50 2.62
CA GLU A 25 -7.46 6.60 3.60
C GLU A 25 -6.04 6.80 4.13
N LYS A 26 -5.30 5.71 4.36
CA LYS A 26 -3.89 5.76 4.77
C LYS A 26 -2.95 6.31 3.69
N VAL A 27 -3.26 6.12 2.40
CA VAL A 27 -2.56 6.79 1.29
C VAL A 27 -2.88 8.29 1.29
N ASP A 28 -4.16 8.66 1.43
CA ASP A 28 -4.60 10.06 1.40
C ASP A 28 -4.03 10.86 2.60
N SER A 29 -3.86 10.22 3.77
CA SER A 29 -3.26 10.82 4.97
C SER A 29 -1.72 10.88 4.94
N GLY A 30 -1.08 10.16 4.02
CA GLY A 30 0.38 10.03 3.93
C GLY A 30 1.00 8.99 4.87
N GLU A 31 0.20 8.24 5.62
CA GLU A 31 0.68 7.12 6.45
C GLU A 31 1.30 6.00 5.58
N ILE A 32 0.70 5.72 4.41
CA ILE A 32 1.30 4.91 3.35
C ILE A 32 1.89 5.86 2.30
N SER A 33 3.21 5.92 2.24
CA SER A 33 3.95 6.83 1.33
C SER A 33 4.98 6.12 0.45
N ASP A 34 5.14 4.79 0.58
CA ASP A 34 5.98 4.02 -0.35
C ASP A 34 5.39 4.05 -1.77
N ALA A 35 6.21 4.45 -2.74
CA ALA A 35 5.75 4.71 -4.09
C ALA A 35 5.12 3.47 -4.76
N LYS A 36 5.71 2.29 -4.60
CA LYS A 36 5.16 1.06 -5.22
C LYS A 36 3.81 0.70 -4.60
N THR A 37 3.68 0.86 -3.29
CA THR A 37 2.44 0.61 -2.55
C THR A 37 1.35 1.60 -2.95
N VAL A 38 1.67 2.89 -3.03
CA VAL A 38 0.73 3.94 -3.45
C VAL A 38 0.23 3.68 -4.88
N ILE A 39 1.13 3.37 -5.83
CA ILE A 39 0.77 3.07 -7.22
C ILE A 39 -0.14 1.85 -7.29
N ALA A 40 0.19 0.77 -6.58
CA ALA A 40 -0.62 -0.45 -6.57
C ALA A 40 -2.03 -0.20 -6.02
N LEU A 41 -2.14 0.53 -4.90
CA LEU A 41 -3.44 0.87 -4.30
C LEU A 41 -4.26 1.79 -5.20
N GLN A 42 -3.65 2.80 -5.82
CA GLN A 42 -4.33 3.69 -6.78
C GLN A 42 -4.82 2.92 -8.01
N HIS A 43 -4.08 1.91 -8.48
CA HIS A 43 -4.54 1.06 -9.58
C HIS A 43 -5.78 0.24 -9.18
N LEU A 44 -5.80 -0.31 -7.96
CA LEU A 44 -6.93 -1.11 -7.44
C LEU A 44 -8.18 -0.28 -7.18
N VAL A 45 -8.04 0.91 -6.61
CA VAL A 45 -9.19 1.80 -6.32
C VAL A 45 -9.68 2.58 -7.56
N GLY A 46 -8.91 2.52 -8.65
CA GLY A 46 -9.02 3.42 -9.79
C GLY A 46 -8.35 4.77 -9.48
N PHE A 47 -7.65 5.32 -10.47
CA PHE A 47 -7.05 6.65 -10.33
C PHE A 47 -8.16 7.70 -10.15
N GLN A 48 -8.26 8.26 -8.94
CA GLN A 48 -9.21 9.32 -8.58
C GLN A 48 -8.52 10.67 -8.37
N GLY A 49 -7.26 10.79 -8.77
CA GLY A 49 -6.53 12.05 -8.66
C GLY A 49 -7.32 13.15 -9.34
N LYS A 50 -7.58 14.24 -8.62
CA LYS A 50 -7.98 15.49 -9.26
C LYS A 50 -6.79 15.92 -10.10
N VAL A 51 -6.98 15.92 -11.42
CA VAL A 51 -6.15 16.73 -12.29
C VAL A 51 -6.66 18.15 -12.07
N ASP A 52 -6.00 18.89 -11.19
CA ASP A 52 -6.21 20.33 -11.16
C ASP A 52 -5.80 20.87 -12.54
N PRO A 53 -6.64 21.70 -13.19
CA PRO A 53 -6.38 22.21 -14.52
C PRO A 53 -5.11 23.07 -14.61
#